data_AF-A0AAW4HAU2-F1
#
_entry.id   AF-A0AAW4HAU2-F1
#
_cell.length_a   1.000
_cell.length_b   1.000
_cell.length_c   1.000
_cell.angle_alpha   90.00
_cell.angle_beta   90.00
_cell.angle_gamma   90.00
#
_symmetry.space_group_name_H-M   'P 1'
#
loop_
_entity.id
_entity.type
_entity.pdbx_description
1 polymer ?
#
loop_
_entity_poly.entity_id
_entity_poly.type
_entity_poly.pdbx_seq_one_letter_code
_entity_poly.pdbx_strand_id
1 'polypeptide(L)'
;MPSDCKKDYNEAREIAASSARGAAALLRLCLQRLMPHLNAEGNNINENIKDLVKKGLSPEIQQALDYVRVIGNEAAHPGTISLEDNPDVVNSLFQLINFIVEDRIARPKKIATMFGSLPKGARDSVAKRDG
;
A
#
# COMPACT_ATOMS: atom_id res chain seq x y z
N MET A 1 3.70 7.39 5.14
CA MET A 1 2.34 6.81 5.29
C MET A 1 1.36 7.92 5.66
N PRO A 2 0.20 8.02 4.99
CA PRO A 2 -0.90 8.91 5.38
C PRO A 2 -1.36 8.70 6.82
N SER A 3 -1.88 9.75 7.47
CA SER A 3 -2.16 9.75 8.92
C SER A 3 -3.30 8.81 9.33
N ASP A 4 -4.32 8.70 8.49
CA ASP A 4 -5.48 7.80 8.62
C ASP A 4 -5.10 6.33 8.48
N CYS A 5 -4.15 6.01 7.59
CA CYS A 5 -3.57 4.67 7.43
C CYS A 5 -2.65 4.31 8.61
N LYS A 6 -1.87 5.29 9.08
CA LYS A 6 -0.88 5.11 10.16
C LYS A 6 -1.51 4.69 11.49
N LYS A 7 -2.76 5.09 11.75
CA LYS A 7 -3.51 4.67 12.94
C LYS A 7 -3.71 3.16 12.96
N ASP A 8 -4.32 2.61 11.92
CA ASP A 8 -4.60 1.17 11.82
C ASP A 8 -3.29 0.36 11.79
N TYR A 9 -2.27 0.86 11.09
CA TYR A 9 -0.95 0.22 11.06
C TYR A 9 -0.31 0.11 12.45
N ASN A 10 -0.35 1.18 13.24
CA ASN A 10 0.23 1.18 14.58
C ASN A 10 -0.56 0.29 15.53
N GLU A 11 -1.89 0.32 15.48
CA GLU A 11 -2.74 -0.56 16.26
C GLU A 11 -2.49 -2.02 15.92
N ALA A 12 -2.38 -2.35 14.62
CA ALA A 12 -1.99 -3.69 14.18
C ALA A 12 -0.66 -4.11 14.79
N ARG A 13 0.33 -3.21 14.83
CA ARG A 13 1.66 -3.48 15.38
C ARG A 13 1.62 -3.75 16.88
N GLU A 14 0.78 -3.02 17.61
CA GLU A 14 0.61 -3.19 19.06
C GLU A 14 0.00 -4.55 19.40
N ILE A 15 -0.93 -5.04 18.59
CA ILE A 15 -1.62 -6.32 18.84
C ILE A 15 -1.01 -7.51 18.11
N ALA A 16 -0.02 -7.34 17.24
CA ALA A 16 0.50 -8.42 16.40
C ALA A 16 0.99 -9.64 17.18
N ALA A 17 1.60 -9.43 18.35
CA ALA A 17 2.09 -10.51 19.20
C ALA A 17 0.97 -11.23 19.98
N SER A 18 -0.13 -10.54 20.29
CA SER A 18 -1.25 -11.09 21.06
C SER A 18 -2.38 -11.61 20.16
N SER A 19 -2.50 -11.09 18.94
CA SER A 19 -3.49 -11.48 17.94
C SER A 19 -2.97 -11.19 16.52
N ALA A 20 -2.29 -12.19 15.94
CA ALA A 20 -1.89 -12.17 14.54
C ALA A 20 -3.09 -11.92 13.60
N ARG A 21 -4.23 -12.56 13.90
CA ARG A 21 -5.49 -12.39 13.17
C ARG A 21 -6.00 -10.94 13.22
N GLY A 22 -6.04 -10.35 14.42
CA GLY A 22 -6.47 -8.97 14.60
C GLY A 22 -5.57 -7.99 13.85
N ALA A 23 -4.25 -8.19 13.95
CA ALA A 23 -3.28 -7.38 13.22
C ALA A 23 -3.44 -7.47 11.70
N ALA A 24 -3.64 -8.67 11.15
CA ALA A 24 -3.87 -8.86 9.71
C ALA A 24 -5.17 -8.18 9.22
N ALA A 25 -6.26 -8.23 10.02
CA ALA A 25 -7.50 -7.53 9.70
C ALA A 25 -7.31 -6.00 9.69
N LEU A 26 -6.60 -5.45 10.68
CA LEU A 26 -6.24 -4.03 10.73
C LEU A 26 -5.32 -3.62 9.57
N LEU A 27 -4.38 -4.46 9.16
CA LEU A 27 -3.54 -4.20 7.99
C LEU A 27 -4.33 -4.19 6.67
N ARG A 28 -5.36 -5.02 6.55
CA ARG A 28 -6.31 -4.93 5.42
C ARG A 28 -7.13 -3.64 5.46
N LEU A 29 -7.55 -3.18 6.65
CA LEU A 29 -8.22 -1.89 6.79
C LEU A 29 -7.28 -0.73 6.43
N CYS A 30 -6.03 -0.78 6.88
CA CYS A 30 -4.98 0.14 6.48
C CYS A 30 -4.81 0.17 4.95
N LEU A 31 -4.80 -1.00 4.30
CA LEU A 31 -4.75 -1.11 2.84
C LEU A 31 -5.96 -0.44 2.18
N GLN A 32 -7.17 -0.69 2.70
CA GLN A 32 -8.39 -0.07 2.19
C GLN A 32 -8.32 1.47 2.25
N ARG A 33 -7.88 2.01 3.39
CA ARG A 33 -7.69 3.47 3.55
C ARG A 33 -6.57 4.01 2.68
N LEU A 34 -5.60 3.19 2.31
CA LEU A 34 -4.51 3.59 1.41
C LEU A 34 -5.00 3.80 -0.03
N MET A 35 -6.05 3.10 -0.49
CA MET A 35 -6.48 3.11 -1.90
C MET A 35 -6.75 4.51 -2.48
N PRO A 36 -7.50 5.41 -1.80
CA PRO A 36 -7.71 6.77 -2.29
C PRO A 36 -6.42 7.59 -2.38
N HIS A 37 -5.45 7.38 -1.49
CA HIS A 37 -4.14 8.05 -1.55
C HIS A 37 -3.28 7.58 -2.74
N LEU A 38 -3.64 6.45 -3.36
CA LEU A 38 -3.04 5.96 -4.59
C LEU A 38 -3.80 6.43 -5.84
N ASN A 39 -4.83 7.28 -5.68
CA ASN A 39 -5.76 7.72 -6.73
C ASN A 39 -6.54 6.56 -7.39
N ALA A 40 -6.88 5.53 -6.60
CA ALA A 40 -7.74 4.44 -7.03
C ALA A 40 -9.23 4.84 -6.91
N GLU A 41 -10.06 4.46 -7.88
CA GLU A 41 -11.46 4.91 -8.01
C GLU A 41 -12.49 3.74 -7.94
N GLY A 42 -12.10 2.60 -7.37
CA GLY A 42 -12.95 1.42 -7.23
C GLY A 42 -13.78 1.41 -5.93
N ASN A 43 -14.91 0.68 -5.91
CA ASN A 43 -15.80 0.61 -4.74
C ASN A 43 -15.28 -0.31 -3.63
N ASN A 44 -14.35 -1.19 -3.95
CA ASN A 44 -13.71 -2.13 -3.03
C ASN A 44 -12.23 -2.33 -3.40
N ILE A 45 -11.44 -2.98 -2.54
CA ILE A 45 -9.99 -3.12 -2.77
C ILE A 45 -9.69 -3.85 -4.10
N ASN A 46 -10.48 -4.86 -4.46
CA ASN A 46 -10.28 -5.61 -5.70
C ASN A 46 -10.49 -4.72 -6.95
N GLU A 47 -11.56 -3.91 -6.94
CA GLU A 47 -11.81 -2.92 -8.00
C GLU A 47 -10.74 -1.82 -8.02
N ASN A 48 -10.26 -1.38 -6.86
CA ASN A 48 -9.18 -0.40 -6.75
C ASN A 48 -7.88 -0.93 -7.36
N ILE A 49 -7.50 -2.19 -7.08
CA ILE A 49 -6.33 -2.81 -7.69
C ILE A 49 -6.49 -2.87 -9.21
N LYS A 50 -7.67 -3.31 -9.70
CA LYS A 50 -7.97 -3.35 -11.15
C LYS A 50 -7.84 -1.97 -11.80
N ASP A 51 -8.33 -0.91 -11.15
CA ASP A 51 -8.21 0.46 -11.62
C ASP A 51 -6.74 0.92 -11.68
N LEU A 52 -5.97 0.69 -10.62
CA LEU A 52 -4.55 1.02 -10.58
C LEU A 52 -3.76 0.30 -11.68
N VAL A 53 -4.05 -0.97 -11.95
CA VAL A 53 -3.44 -1.74 -13.05
C VAL A 53 -3.72 -1.07 -14.40
N LYS A 54 -4.96 -0.62 -14.65
CA LYS A 54 -5.29 0.15 -15.87
C LYS A 54 -4.53 1.47 -15.96
N LYS A 55 -4.20 2.08 -14.82
CA LYS A 55 -3.38 3.30 -14.69
C LYS A 55 -1.87 3.02 -14.78
N GLY A 56 -1.45 1.79 -15.07
CA GLY A 56 -0.05 1.44 -15.29
C GLY A 56 0.71 1.05 -14.01
N LEU A 57 0.02 0.54 -12.99
CA LEU A 57 0.65 -0.03 -11.80
C LEU A 57 1.59 -1.18 -12.20
N SER A 58 2.79 -1.24 -11.60
CA SER A 58 3.73 -2.33 -11.85
C SER A 58 3.21 -3.67 -11.32
N PRO A 59 3.57 -4.80 -11.97
CA PRO A 59 3.16 -6.13 -11.50
C PRO A 59 3.58 -6.43 -10.06
N GLU A 60 4.76 -5.97 -9.66
CA GLU A 60 5.28 -6.16 -8.29
C GLU A 60 4.41 -5.48 -7.23
N ILE A 61 3.94 -4.26 -7.50
CA ILE A 61 3.05 -3.55 -6.57
C ILE A 61 1.66 -4.17 -6.58
N GLN A 62 1.16 -4.59 -7.75
CA GLN A 62 -0.10 -5.33 -7.84
C GLN A 62 -0.07 -6.59 -6.95
N GLN A 63 0.99 -7.40 -7.07
CA GLN A 63 1.17 -8.61 -6.27
C GLN A 63 1.22 -8.30 -4.77
N ALA A 64 1.90 -7.23 -4.36
CA ALA A 64 1.93 -6.79 -2.96
C ALA A 64 0.53 -6.41 -2.45
N LEU A 65 -0.24 -5.65 -3.24
CA LEU A 65 -1.62 -5.27 -2.90
C LEU A 65 -2.52 -6.50 -2.78
N ASP A 66 -2.46 -7.41 -3.75
CA ASP A 66 -3.28 -8.63 -3.77
C ASP A 66 -2.94 -9.57 -2.62
N TYR A 67 -1.66 -9.73 -2.28
CA TYR A 67 -1.24 -10.55 -1.15
C TYR A 67 -1.85 -10.02 0.16
N VAL A 68 -1.72 -8.72 0.43
CA VAL A 68 -2.28 -8.14 1.66
C VAL A 68 -3.80 -8.23 1.67
N ARG A 69 -4.47 -8.01 0.53
CA ARG A 69 -5.91 -8.14 0.39
C ARG A 69 -6.39 -9.56 0.71
N VAL A 70 -5.76 -10.58 0.16
CA VAL A 70 -6.16 -11.99 0.31
C VAL A 70 -5.93 -12.46 1.74
N ILE A 71 -4.71 -12.32 2.25
CA ILE A 71 -4.35 -12.79 3.60
C ILE A 71 -5.16 -12.07 4.68
N GLY A 72 -5.30 -10.75 4.58
CA GLY A 72 -6.09 -10.00 5.56
C GLY A 72 -7.59 -10.30 5.49
N ASN A 73 -8.10 -10.82 4.37
CA ASN A 73 -9.49 -11.26 4.25
C ASN A 73 -9.70 -12.62 4.92
N GLU A 74 -8.78 -13.57 4.69
CA GLU A 74 -8.76 -14.87 5.37
C GLU A 74 -8.63 -14.71 6.90
N ALA A 75 -7.90 -13.68 7.35
CA ALA A 75 -7.83 -13.34 8.78
C ALA A 75 -9.21 -13.04 9.39
N ALA A 76 -10.05 -12.29 8.68
CA ALA A 76 -11.37 -11.91 9.15
C ALA A 76 -12.40 -13.04 9.01
N HIS A 77 -12.23 -13.89 7.99
CA HIS A 77 -13.11 -15.00 7.67
C HIS A 77 -12.26 -16.25 7.37
N PRO A 78 -11.92 -17.06 8.40
CA PRO A 78 -11.02 -18.19 8.24
C PRO A 78 -11.58 -19.20 7.24
N GLY A 79 -10.89 -19.35 6.11
CA GLY A 79 -11.14 -20.39 5.11
C GLY A 79 -10.03 -21.44 5.16
N THR A 80 -8.99 -21.23 4.36
CA THR A 80 -7.91 -22.21 4.16
C THR A 80 -6.58 -21.82 4.81
N ILE A 81 -6.38 -20.56 5.17
CA ILE A 81 -5.13 -20.06 5.76
C ILE A 81 -5.34 -19.78 7.25
N SER A 82 -4.68 -20.56 8.10
CA SER A 82 -4.59 -20.30 9.54
C SER A 82 -3.41 -19.36 9.83
N LEU A 83 -3.72 -18.16 10.32
CA LEU A 83 -2.72 -17.19 10.79
C LEU A 83 -2.16 -17.52 12.17
N GLU A 84 -2.88 -18.32 12.96
CA GLU A 84 -2.42 -18.77 14.28
C GLU A 84 -1.20 -19.68 14.15
N ASP A 85 -1.15 -20.47 13.07
CA ASP A 85 -0.03 -21.38 12.78
C ASP A 85 1.14 -20.67 12.08
N ASN A 86 0.97 -19.44 11.61
CA ASN A 86 1.94 -18.72 10.78
C ASN A 86 2.08 -17.23 11.17
N PRO A 87 2.59 -16.91 12.37
CA PRO A 87 2.73 -15.53 12.83
C PRO A 87 3.61 -14.66 11.91
N ASP A 88 4.57 -15.27 11.19
CA ASP A 88 5.45 -14.58 10.23
C ASP A 88 4.70 -14.00 9.02
N VAL A 89 3.51 -14.52 8.72
CA VAL A 89 2.66 -13.97 7.64
C VAL A 89 2.26 -12.53 7.97
N VAL A 90 1.98 -12.22 9.24
CA VAL A 90 1.65 -10.84 9.66
C VAL A 90 2.84 -9.91 9.49
N ASN A 91 4.05 -10.36 9.82
CA ASN A 91 5.28 -9.61 9.57
C ASN A 91 5.45 -9.30 8.07
N SER A 92 5.11 -10.24 7.20
CA SER A 92 5.10 -10.05 5.75
C SER A 92 4.09 -8.98 5.32
N LEU A 93 2.90 -8.93 5.92
CA LEU A 93 1.92 -7.87 5.66
C LEU A 93 2.45 -6.47 6.01
N PHE A 94 3.13 -6.33 7.16
CA PHE A 94 3.76 -5.06 7.53
C PHE A 94 4.81 -4.63 6.52
N GLN A 95 5.65 -5.56 6.06
CA GLN A 95 6.68 -5.29 5.06
C GLN A 95 6.07 -4.84 3.74
N LEU A 96 5.02 -5.53 3.26
CA LEU A 96 4.36 -5.20 2.00
C LEU A 96 3.64 -3.84 2.06
N ILE A 97 2.95 -3.51 3.15
CA ILE A 97 2.35 -2.18 3.32
C ILE A 97 3.43 -1.08 3.27
N ASN A 98 4.56 -1.28 3.96
CA ASN A 98 5.66 -0.33 3.92
C ASN A 98 6.26 -0.20 2.50
N PHE A 99 6.42 -1.31 1.80
CA PHE A 99 6.90 -1.34 0.42
C PHE A 99 5.97 -0.55 -0.52
N ILE A 100 4.65 -0.77 -0.43
CA ILE A 100 3.65 -0.04 -1.23
C ILE A 100 3.72 1.47 -0.93
N VAL A 101 3.79 1.85 0.34
CA VAL A 101 3.88 3.26 0.75
C VAL A 101 5.19 3.90 0.28
N GLU A 102 6.31 3.19 0.37
CA GLU A 102 7.60 3.67 -0.09
C GLU A 102 7.58 3.92 -1.60
N ASP A 103 7.15 2.94 -2.39
CA ASP A 103 7.17 3.02 -3.86
C ASP A 103 6.13 3.99 -4.41
N ARG A 104 4.91 3.98 -3.86
CA ARG A 104 3.79 4.74 -4.45
C ARG A 104 3.63 6.14 -3.89
N ILE A 105 4.23 6.44 -2.73
CA ILE A 105 4.04 7.73 -2.05
C ILE A 105 5.38 8.41 -1.73
N ALA A 106 6.25 7.74 -0.96
CA ALA A 106 7.46 8.39 -0.43
C ALA A 106 8.47 8.70 -1.54
N ARG A 107 8.79 7.70 -2.38
CA ARG A 107 9.75 7.82 -3.47
C ARG A 107 9.30 8.84 -4.53
N PRO A 108 8.06 8.82 -5.06
CA PRO A 108 7.60 9.84 -6.01
C PRO A 108 7.67 11.25 -5.43
N LYS A 109 7.26 11.44 -4.16
CA LYS A 109 7.34 12.76 -3.50
C LYS A 109 8.79 13.24 -3.36
N LYS A 110 9.71 12.35 -3.00
CA LYS A 110 11.14 12.66 -2.90
C LYS A 110 11.71 13.07 -4.25
N ILE A 111 11.44 12.30 -5.30
CA ILE A 111 11.90 12.59 -6.66
C ILE A 111 11.32 13.92 -7.16
N ALA A 112 10.02 14.17 -6.97
CA ALA A 112 9.38 15.42 -7.36
C ALA A 112 10.01 16.64 -6.66
N THR A 113 10.36 16.50 -5.38
CA THR A 113 11.05 17.55 -4.62
C THR A 113 12.43 17.83 -5.19
N MET A 114 13.21 16.78 -5.49
CA MET A 114 14.54 16.91 -6.09
C MET A 114 14.47 17.53 -7.49
N PHE A 115 13.53 17.08 -8.34
CA PHE A 115 13.32 17.65 -9.66
C PHE A 115 12.89 19.12 -9.58
N GLY A 116 12.04 19.47 -8.61
CA GLY A 116 11.60 20.84 -8.35
C GLY A 116 12.74 21.80 -7.99
N SER A 117 13.83 21.29 -7.41
CA SER A 117 15.02 22.10 -7.10
C SER A 117 15.89 22.45 -8.32
N LEU A 118 15.59 21.90 -9.50
CA LEU A 118 16.29 22.27 -10.73
C LEU A 118 16.01 23.73 -11.14
N PRO A 119 17.00 24.42 -11.75
CA PRO A 119 16.80 25.75 -12.30
C PRO A 119 15.60 25.81 -13.26
N LYS A 120 14.85 26.93 -13.23
CA LYS A 120 13.64 27.09 -14.03
C LYS A 120 13.89 26.81 -15.52
N GLY A 121 14.96 27.35 -16.10
CA GLY A 121 15.28 27.13 -17.52
C GLY A 121 15.52 25.65 -17.90
N ALA A 122 16.08 24.84 -16.99
CA ALA A 122 16.23 23.41 -17.21
C ALA A 122 14.87 22.69 -17.19
N ARG A 123 13.99 23.06 -16.24
CA ARG A 123 12.63 22.51 -16.18
C ARG A 123 11.79 22.89 -17.39
N ASP A 124 11.89 24.14 -17.84
CA ASP A 124 11.18 24.63 -19.04
C ASP A 124 11.66 23.89 -20.31
N SER A 125 12.96 23.59 -20.39
CA SER A 125 13.53 22.81 -21.50
C SER A 125 13.02 21.37 -21.52
N VAL A 126 12.88 20.73 -20.35
CA VAL A 126 12.27 19.40 -20.22
C VAL A 126 10.80 19.44 -20.63
N ALA A 127 10.03 20.41 -20.13
CA ALA A 127 8.62 20.55 -20.49
C ALA A 127 8.41 20.76 -21.99
N LYS A 128 9.27 21.54 -22.66
CA LYS A 128 9.23 21.75 -24.11
C LYS A 128 9.58 20.48 -24.91
N ARG A 129 10.39 19.58 -24.36
CA ARG A 129 10.71 18.29 -25.00
C ARG A 129 9.53 17.31 -24.92
N ASP A 130 8.80 17.32 -23.80
CA ASP A 130 7.78 16.32 -23.47
C ASP A 130 6.36 16.71 -23.88
N GLY A 131 6.10 17.99 -24.15
CA GLY A 131 4.81 18.54 -24.61
C GLY A 131 4.72 18.68 -26.12
#